data_AF-A0A933NW28-F1
#
_entry.id   AF-A0A933NW28-F1
#
_cell.length_a   1.000
_cell.length_b   1.000
_cell.length_c   1.000
_cell.angle_alpha   90.00
_cell.angle_beta   90.00
_cell.angle_gamma   90.00
#
_symmetry.space_group_name_H-M   'P 1'
#
loop_
_entity.id
_entity.type
_entity.pdbx_description
1 polymer ?
#
loop_
_entity_poly.entity_id
_entity_poly.type
_entity_poly.pdbx_seq_one_letter_code
_entity_poly.pdbx_strand_id
1 'polypeptide(L)' 'MAKLSTLPADEQDRVARWLLDELADEEHWARQFDASQDALSKLAAEARADRAAGRTTALDPEKL' A
#
# COMPACT_ATOMS: atom_id res chain seq x y z
N MET A 1 -5.32 19.55 -13.53
CA MET A 1 -6.19 19.67 -14.72
C MET A 1 -5.68 20.72 -15.72
N ALA A 2 -5.57 22.01 -15.36
CA ALA A 2 -5.19 23.07 -16.33
C ALA A 2 -3.81 22.92 -16.99
N LYS A 3 -2.84 22.27 -16.34
CA LYS A 3 -1.51 21.94 -16.94
C LYS A 3 -1.52 20.66 -17.77
N LEU A 4 -2.51 19.79 -17.58
CA LEU A 4 -2.63 18.56 -18.35
C LEU A 4 -3.19 18.89 -19.75
N SER A 5 -4.21 19.75 -19.78
CA SER A 5 -4.81 20.25 -21.02
C SER A 5 -3.85 21.06 -21.91
N THR A 6 -2.69 21.46 -21.40
CA THR A 6 -1.64 22.15 -22.18
C THR A 6 -0.64 21.19 -22.83
N LEU A 7 -0.68 19.89 -22.50
CA LEU A 7 0.19 18.90 -23.12
C LEU A 7 -0.33 18.51 -24.52
N PRO A 8 0.53 18.03 -25.43
CA PRO A 8 0.10 17.31 -26.63
C PRO A 8 -0.88 16.18 -26.32
N ALA A 9 -1.79 15.87 -27.26
CA ALA A 9 -2.87 14.90 -27.03
C ALA A 9 -2.34 13.50 -26.67
N ASP A 10 -1.26 13.06 -27.31
CA ASP A 10 -0.59 11.80 -27.03
C ASP A 10 0.00 11.75 -25.62
N GLU A 11 0.53 12.86 -25.11
CA GLU A 11 1.00 12.96 -23.73
C GLU A 11 -0.16 12.97 -22.73
N GLN A 12 -1.28 13.63 -23.06
CA GLN A 12 -2.50 13.59 -22.25
C GLN A 12 -3.04 12.15 -22.13
N ASP A 13 -3.11 11.43 -23.26
CA ASP A 13 -3.59 10.05 -23.29
C ASP A 13 -2.67 9.12 -22.48
N ARG A 14 -1.34 9.33 -22.55
CA ARG A 14 -0.39 8.58 -21.73
C ARG A 14 -0.60 8.81 -20.24
N VAL A 15 -0.84 10.04 -19.81
CA VAL A 15 -1.11 10.34 -18.40
C VAL A 15 -2.47 9.79 -17.97
N ALA A 16 -3.49 9.88 -18.83
CA ALA A 16 -4.80 9.30 -18.56
C ALA A 16 -4.71 7.79 -18.40
N ARG A 17 -3.95 7.10 -19.26
CA ARG A 17 -3.70 5.66 -19.14
C ARG A 17 -3.02 5.30 -17.82
N TRP A 18 -1.94 6.01 -17.49
CA TRP A 18 -1.22 5.78 -16.24
C TRP A 18 -2.13 5.97 -15.00
N LEU A 19 -2.97 7.01 -14.98
CA LEU A 19 -3.92 7.22 -13.88
C LEU A 19 -4.96 6.11 -13.77
N LEU A 20 -5.45 5.60 -14.90
CA LEU A 20 -6.39 4.48 -14.90
C LEU A 20 -5.74 3.19 -14.38
N ASP A 21 -4.50 2.93 -14.76
CA ASP A 21 -3.74 1.79 -14.28
C ASP A 21 -3.49 1.90 -12.76
N GLU A 22 -3.13 3.09 -12.25
CA GLU A 22 -2.98 3.35 -10.81
C GLU A 22 -4.28 3.10 -10.04
N LEU A 23 -5.42 3.59 -10.54
CA LEU A 23 -6.72 3.35 -9.90
C LEU A 23 -7.08 1.86 -9.86
N ALA A 24 -6.74 1.10 -10.90
CA ALA A 24 -6.97 -0.34 -10.93
C ALA A 24 -6.09 -1.09 -9.93
N ASP A 25 -4.83 -0.66 -9.76
CA ASP A 25 -3.91 -1.17 -8.74
C ASP A 25 -4.43 -0.85 -7.33
N GLU A 26 -4.92 0.36 -7.10
CA GLU A 26 -5.53 0.79 -5.83
C GLU A 26 -6.76 -0.06 -5.47
N GLU A 27 -7.64 -0.32 -6.44
CA GLU A 27 -8.78 -1.20 -6.27
C GLU A 27 -8.35 -2.64 -5.97
N HIS A 28 -7.31 -3.13 -6.65
CA HIS A 28 -6.77 -4.46 -6.38
C HIS A 28 -6.20 -4.54 -4.98
N TRP A 29 -5.39 -3.57 -4.57
CA TRP A 29 -4.83 -3.49 -3.23
C TRP A 29 -5.92 -3.44 -2.17
N ALA A 30 -6.96 -2.63 -2.36
CA ALA A 30 -8.09 -2.53 -1.43
C ALA A 30 -8.80 -3.88 -1.24
N ARG A 31 -9.05 -4.62 -2.33
CA ARG A 31 -9.64 -5.96 -2.27
C ARG A 31 -8.75 -6.96 -1.52
N GLN A 32 -7.45 -6.95 -1.80
CA GLN A 32 -6.49 -7.84 -1.15
C GLN A 32 -6.37 -7.51 0.35
N PHE A 33 -6.36 -6.23 0.70
CA PHE A 33 -6.30 -5.77 2.08
C PHE A 33 -7.56 -6.14 2.86
N ASP A 34 -8.74 -5.94 2.28
CA ASP A 34 -10.01 -6.33 2.90
C ASP A 34 -10.10 -7.84 3.15
N ALA A 35 -9.60 -8.65 2.20
CA ALA A 35 -9.51 -10.11 2.36
C ALA A 35 -8.44 -10.56 3.39
N SER A 36 -7.54 -9.67 3.83
CA SER A 36 -6.40 -10.03 4.68
C SER A 36 -6.64 -9.88 6.18
N GLN A 37 -7.80 -9.35 6.61
CA GLN A 37 -8.04 -8.93 8.00
C GLN A 37 -7.85 -10.04 9.03
N ASP A 38 -8.26 -11.28 8.73
CA ASP A 38 -8.08 -12.42 9.63
C ASP A 38 -6.60 -12.77 9.83
N ALA A 39 -5.81 -12.77 8.75
CA ALA A 39 -4.38 -13.04 8.81
C ALA A 39 -3.64 -11.93 9.58
N LEU A 40 -3.96 -10.67 9.29
CA LEU A 40 -3.40 -9.53 9.99
C LEU A 40 -3.78 -9.53 11.49
N SER A 41 -5.01 -9.94 11.83
CA SER A 41 -5.45 -10.05 13.23
C SER A 41 -4.67 -11.11 13.99
N LYS A 42 -4.39 -12.27 13.36
CA LYS A 42 -3.55 -13.33 13.95
C LYS A 42 -2.12 -12.83 14.19
N LEU A 43 -1.50 -12.23 13.18
CA LEU A 43 -0.16 -11.65 13.29
C LEU A 43 -0.07 -10.59 14.39
N ALA A 44 -1.08 -9.71 14.50
CA ALA A 44 -1.14 -8.71 15.55
C ALA A 44 -1.26 -9.33 16.95
N ALA A 45 -2.05 -10.41 17.10
CA ALA A 45 -2.16 -11.14 18.36
C ALA A 45 -0.83 -11.81 18.76
N GLU A 46 -0.16 -12.45 17.80
CA GLU A 46 1.16 -13.08 17.99
C GLU A 46 2.20 -12.04 18.43
N ALA A 47 2.30 -10.91 17.71
CA ALA A 47 3.23 -9.84 18.05
C ALA A 47 3.00 -9.27 19.46
N ARG A 48 1.72 -9.12 19.87
CA ARG A 48 1.37 -8.69 21.23
C ARG A 48 1.79 -9.73 22.27
N ALA A 49 1.57 -11.02 22.00
CA ALA A 49 1.97 -12.11 22.88
C ALA A 49 3.49 -12.18 23.05
N ASP A 50 4.24 -12.03 21.96
CA ASP A 50 5.71 -12.00 21.98
C ASP A 50 6.24 -10.82 22.79
N ARG A 51 5.65 -9.63 22.61
CA ARG A 51 5.99 -8.45 23.42
C ARG A 51 5.71 -8.69 24.90
N ALA A 52 4.55 -9.23 25.25
CA ALA A 52 4.18 -9.52 26.63
C ALA A 52 5.10 -10.57 27.27
N ALA A 53 5.61 -11.51 26.47
CA ALA A 53 6.57 -12.52 26.89
C ALA A 53 8.04 -12.04 26.90
N GLY A 54 8.31 -10.78 26.57
CA GLY A 54 9.67 -10.24 26.50
C GLY A 54 10.51 -10.78 25.34
N ARG A 55 9.86 -11.35 24.30
CA ARG A 55 10.52 -11.92 23.10
C ARG A 55 10.79 -10.90 21.99
N THR A 56 10.49 -9.63 22.20
CA THR A 56 10.73 -8.56 21.22
C THR A 56 12.02 -7.79 21.50
N THR A 57 12.71 -7.37 20.44
CA THR A 57 13.84 -6.44 20.52
C THR A 57 13.42 -5.05 20.04
N ALA A 58 14.15 -4.01 20.46
CA ALA A 58 13.98 -2.69 19.90
C ALA A 58 14.42 -2.69 18.42
N LEU A 59 13.61 -2.05 17.57
CA LEU A 59 13.97 -1.83 16.18
C LEU A 59 15.09 -0.78 16.12
N ASP A 60 16.18 -1.09 15.45
CA ASP A 60 17.28 -0.17 15.14
C ASP A 60 17.19 0.22 13.66
N PRO A 61 16.67 1.42 13.33
CA PRO A 61 16.44 1.81 11.93
C PRO A 61 17.72 1.90 11.10
N GLU A 62 18.87 2.12 11.74
CA GLU A 62 20.17 2.22 11.07
C GLU A 62 20.76 0.85 10.68
N LYS A 63 20.10 -0.24 11.09
CA LYS A 63 20.48 -1.63 10.78
C LYS A 63 19.45 -2.36 9.92
N LEU A 64 18.48 -1.62 9.36
CA LEU A 64 17.50 -2.14 8.41
C LEU A 64 18.10 -2.35 7.02
#